data_AF-A0A536BV35-F1
#
_entry.id   AF-A0A536BV35-F1
#
_cell.length_a   1.000
_cell.length_b   1.000
_cell.length_c   1.000
_cell.angle_alpha   90.00
_cell.angle_beta   90.00
_cell.angle_gamma   90.00
#
_symmetry.space_group_name_H-M   'P 1'
#
loop_
_entity.id
_entity.type
_entity.pdbx_description
1 polymer ?
#
loop_
_entity_poly.entity_id
_entity_poly.type
_entity_poly.pdbx_seq_one_letter_code
_entity_poly.pdbx_strand_id
1 'polypeptide(L)'
;MKEFILLLLILETATAGILLALDLILFYVFWEAMLVPLYFLIGVWGEGRRVYAAFKFLIYTVVGSFAMLVAILAVAGINFSQTGQLSFDWTVLVQHPVAGVWHLPGGLGSIGIPQLLFIGFALAFAIKMPIFPLHTWLPPAYTASPVPVVIVFAGLVSKLGAYGFLRFN
;
A
#
# COMPACT_ATOMS: atom_id res chain seq x y z
N MET A 1 14.08 -23.44 -8.78
CA MET A 1 14.84 -22.88 -7.62
C MET A 1 15.42 -21.52 -7.96
N LYS A 2 15.97 -21.34 -9.16
CA LYS A 2 16.48 -20.03 -9.62
C LYS A 2 15.38 -18.96 -9.65
N GLU A 3 14.18 -19.35 -10.07
CA GLU A 3 12.99 -18.49 -10.16
C GLU A 3 12.54 -18.02 -8.78
N PHE A 4 12.56 -18.92 -7.80
CA PHE A 4 12.20 -18.60 -6.42
C PHE A 4 13.16 -17.57 -5.81
N ILE A 5 14.46 -17.76 -5.99
CA ILE A 5 15.48 -16.83 -5.50
C ILE A 5 15.37 -15.48 -6.22
N LEU A 6 15.16 -15.49 -7.54
CA LEU A 6 14.95 -14.26 -8.32
C LEU A 6 13.76 -13.45 -7.78
N LEU A 7 12.63 -14.10 -7.53
CA LEU A 7 11.45 -13.43 -6.97
C LEU A 7 11.68 -12.91 -5.55
N LEU A 8 12.46 -13.62 -4.72
CA LEU A 8 12.84 -13.13 -3.40
C LEU A 8 13.73 -11.88 -3.49
N LEU A 9 14.69 -11.84 -4.41
CA LEU A 9 15.54 -10.66 -4.62
C LEU A 9 14.75 -9.46 -5.17
N ILE A 10 13.80 -9.71 -6.07
CA ILE A 10 12.87 -8.66 -6.54
C ILE A 10 12.01 -8.16 -5.38
N LEU A 11 11.50 -9.06 -4.54
CA LEU A 11 10.74 -8.72 -3.33
C LEU A 11 11.58 -7.83 -2.39
N GLU A 12 12.83 -8.20 -2.11
CA GLU A 12 13.76 -7.42 -1.29
C GLU A 12 14.05 -6.04 -1.90
N THR A 13 14.28 -5.99 -3.22
CA THR A 13 14.51 -4.72 -3.92
C THR A 13 13.28 -3.81 -3.84
N ALA A 14 12.08 -4.37 -4.00
CA ALA A 14 10.84 -3.62 -3.91
C ALA A 14 10.59 -3.11 -2.48
N THR A 15 10.81 -3.94 -1.45
CA THR A 15 10.64 -3.53 -0.05
C THR A 15 11.66 -2.46 0.36
N ALA A 16 12.91 -2.55 -0.12
CA ALA A 16 13.90 -1.49 0.04
C ALA A 16 13.46 -0.20 -0.66
N GLY A 17 12.94 -0.29 -1.88
CA GLY A 17 12.39 0.85 -2.62
C GLY A 17 11.26 1.57 -1.86
N ILE A 18 10.36 0.84 -1.21
CA ILE A 18 9.30 1.41 -0.35
C ILE A 18 9.88 2.26 0.78
N LEU A 19 10.95 1.81 1.43
CA LEU A 19 11.57 2.50 2.56
C LEU A 19 12.39 3.73 2.13
N LEU A 20 12.95 3.70 0.93
CA LEU A 20 13.83 4.75 0.41
C LEU A 20 13.08 5.81 -0.40
N ALA A 21 11.91 5.50 -0.95
CA ALA A 21 11.14 6.43 -1.77
C ALA A 21 10.68 7.66 -0.95
N LEU A 22 10.98 8.85 -1.48
CA LEU A 22 10.45 10.13 -1.02
C LEU A 22 9.34 10.65 -1.93
N ASP A 23 9.37 10.26 -3.20
CA ASP A 23 8.32 10.53 -4.17
C ASP A 23 7.15 9.55 -3.95
N LEU A 24 5.93 10.07 -3.85
CA LEU A 24 4.74 9.28 -3.53
C LEU A 24 4.36 8.30 -4.66
N ILE A 25 4.59 8.66 -5.92
CA ILE A 25 4.33 7.75 -7.04
C ILE A 25 5.38 6.64 -7.05
N LEU A 26 6.64 6.97 -6.82
CA LEU A 26 7.70 5.96 -6.70
C LEU A 26 7.43 5.00 -5.52
N PHE A 27 6.99 5.54 -4.38
CA PHE A 27 6.55 4.75 -3.23
C PHE A 27 5.42 3.80 -3.63
N TYR A 28 4.39 4.30 -4.32
CA TYR A 28 3.26 3.50 -4.79
C TYR A 28 3.70 2.40 -5.78
N VAL A 29 4.60 2.72 -6.71
CA VAL A 29 5.13 1.75 -7.68
C VAL A 29 5.84 0.61 -6.95
N PHE A 30 6.71 0.90 -5.99
CA PHE A 30 7.36 -0.17 -5.21
C PHE A 30 6.37 -0.93 -4.31
N TRP A 31 5.36 -0.24 -3.77
CA TRP A 31 4.30 -0.85 -2.96
C TRP A 31 3.53 -1.93 -3.74
N GLU A 32 3.18 -1.65 -4.99
CA GLU A 32 2.51 -2.57 -5.90
C GLU A 32 3.48 -3.61 -6.48
N ALA A 33 4.70 -3.20 -6.87
CA ALA A 33 5.71 -4.09 -7.42
C ALA A 33 6.08 -5.21 -6.46
N MET A 34 6.06 -4.95 -5.14
CA MET A 34 6.24 -5.97 -4.10
C MET A 34 5.18 -7.08 -4.13
N LEU A 35 3.94 -6.78 -4.54
CA LEU A 35 2.83 -7.73 -4.51
C LEU A 35 3.00 -8.84 -5.56
N VAL A 36 3.59 -8.51 -6.72
CA VAL A 36 3.81 -9.45 -7.83
C VAL A 36 4.67 -10.65 -7.41
N PRO A 37 5.91 -10.49 -6.88
CA PRO A 37 6.70 -11.62 -6.44
C PRO A 37 6.04 -12.35 -5.26
N LEU A 38 5.41 -11.66 -4.31
CA LEU A 38 4.68 -12.32 -3.21
C LEU A 38 3.57 -13.23 -3.71
N TYR A 39 2.76 -12.75 -4.66
CA TYR A 39 1.69 -13.54 -5.27
C TYR A 39 2.22 -14.84 -5.88
N PHE A 40 3.32 -14.77 -6.67
CA PHE A 40 3.92 -15.97 -7.27
C PHE A 40 4.60 -16.87 -6.26
N LEU A 41 5.34 -16.31 -5.29
CA LEU A 41 6.02 -17.05 -4.23
C LEU A 41 5.03 -17.89 -3.41
N ILE A 42 3.87 -17.34 -3.06
CA ILE A 42 2.80 -18.06 -2.38
C ILE A 42 2.11 -19.03 -3.33
N GLY A 43 1.69 -18.59 -4.51
CA GLY A 43 0.86 -19.37 -5.43
C GLY A 43 1.55 -20.60 -6.03
N VAL A 44 2.85 -20.51 -6.32
CA VAL A 44 3.62 -21.57 -6.99
C VAL A 44 4.31 -22.51 -5.99
N TRP A 45 4.93 -21.95 -4.94
CA TRP A 45 5.74 -22.72 -3.99
C TRP A 45 5.06 -22.96 -2.63
N GLY A 46 3.92 -22.32 -2.36
CA GLY A 46 3.19 -22.53 -1.11
C GLY A 46 2.54 -23.91 -0.96
N GLU A 47 1.89 -24.12 0.18
CA GLU A 47 1.22 -25.35 0.58
C GLU A 47 -0.29 -25.16 0.81
N GLY A 48 -1.04 -26.27 0.86
CA GLY A 48 -2.48 -26.26 1.10
C GLY A 48 -3.27 -25.45 0.06
N ARG A 49 -4.14 -24.54 0.51
CA ARG A 49 -4.98 -23.69 -0.36
C ARG A 49 -4.21 -22.45 -0.88
N ARG A 50 -2.98 -22.66 -1.36
CA ARG A 50 -2.02 -21.62 -1.76
C ARG A 50 -2.52 -20.63 -2.80
N VAL A 51 -3.24 -21.10 -3.82
CA VAL A 51 -3.80 -20.24 -4.87
C VAL A 51 -4.86 -19.30 -4.29
N TYR A 52 -5.77 -19.85 -3.48
CA TYR A 52 -6.78 -19.04 -2.77
C TYR A 52 -6.12 -18.02 -1.83
N ALA A 53 -5.10 -18.43 -1.07
CA ALA A 53 -4.36 -17.54 -0.18
C ALA A 53 -3.68 -16.39 -0.94
N ALA A 54 -2.97 -16.70 -2.03
CA ALA A 54 -2.29 -15.71 -2.88
C ALA A 54 -3.28 -14.70 -3.48
N PHE A 55 -4.38 -15.19 -4.07
CA PHE A 55 -5.42 -14.32 -4.64
C PHE A 55 -6.12 -13.46 -3.58
N LYS A 56 -6.48 -14.04 -2.43
CA LYS A 56 -7.13 -13.30 -1.35
C LYS A 56 -6.21 -12.19 -0.83
N PHE A 57 -4.93 -12.48 -0.60
CA PHE A 57 -3.94 -11.48 -0.21
C PHE A 57 -3.83 -10.35 -1.25
N LEU A 58 -3.67 -10.71 -2.52
CA LEU A 58 -3.52 -9.74 -3.60
C LEU A 58 -4.74 -8.82 -3.69
N ILE A 59 -5.96 -9.37 -3.73
CA ILE A 59 -7.19 -8.58 -3.84
C ILE A 59 -7.35 -7.64 -2.66
N TYR A 60 -7.15 -8.11 -1.43
CA TYR A 60 -7.25 -7.25 -0.25
C TYR A 60 -6.32 -6.04 -0.36
N THR A 61 -5.05 -6.30 -0.68
CA THR A 61 -4.02 -5.27 -0.65
C THR A 61 -4.08 -4.32 -1.84
N VAL A 62 -4.46 -4.80 -3.04
CA VAL A 62 -4.66 -3.96 -4.24
C VAL A 62 -5.89 -3.07 -4.10
N VAL A 63 -6.99 -3.58 -3.55
CA VAL A 63 -8.20 -2.76 -3.33
C VAL A 63 -7.89 -1.60 -2.38
N GLY A 64 -7.13 -1.88 -1.31
CA GLY A 64 -6.65 -0.85 -0.40
C GLY A 64 -5.75 0.17 -1.08
N SER A 65 -4.74 -0.30 -1.83
CA SER A 65 -3.77 0.58 -2.46
C SER A 65 -4.37 1.45 -3.56
N PHE A 66 -5.44 1.02 -4.24
CA PHE A 66 -6.12 1.85 -5.24
C PHE A 66 -6.69 3.13 -4.62
N ALA A 67 -7.24 3.06 -3.40
CA ALA A 67 -7.70 4.25 -2.67
C ALA A 67 -6.53 5.21 -2.35
N MET A 68 -5.37 4.66 -2.00
CA MET A 68 -4.15 5.44 -1.80
C MET A 68 -3.65 6.08 -3.11
N LEU A 69 -3.72 5.40 -4.25
CA LEU A 69 -3.37 6.00 -5.55
C LEU A 69 -4.24 7.22 -5.86
N VAL A 70 -5.56 7.10 -5.66
CA VAL A 70 -6.49 8.22 -5.85
C VAL A 70 -6.12 9.38 -4.92
N ALA A 71 -5.77 9.11 -3.66
CA ALA A 71 -5.34 10.14 -2.71
C ALA A 71 -4.01 10.81 -3.13
N ILE A 72 -3.03 10.05 -3.63
CA ILE A 72 -1.77 10.59 -4.15
C ILE A 72 -2.03 11.55 -5.31
N LEU A 73 -2.85 11.12 -6.30
CA LEU A 73 -3.19 11.95 -7.45
C LEU A 73 -3.98 13.21 -7.04
N ALA A 74 -4.89 13.08 -6.07
CA ALA A 74 -5.66 14.21 -5.56
C ALA A 74 -4.78 15.23 -4.84
N VAL A 75 -3.86 14.79 -3.96
CA VAL A 75 -2.89 15.69 -3.30
C VAL A 75 -2.02 16.41 -4.32
N ALA A 76 -1.49 15.68 -5.31
CA ALA A 76 -0.66 16.27 -6.35
C ALA A 76 -1.44 17.28 -7.21
N GLY A 77 -2.69 16.98 -7.57
CA GLY A 77 -3.56 17.89 -8.33
C GLY A 77 -3.93 19.15 -7.55
N ILE A 78 -4.18 19.02 -6.25
CA ILE A 78 -4.45 20.16 -5.37
C ILE A 78 -3.20 21.03 -5.21
N ASN A 79 -2.04 20.41 -4.98
CA ASN A 79 -0.77 21.13 -4.92
C ASN A 79 -0.52 21.90 -6.22
N PHE A 80 -0.70 21.27 -7.38
CA PHE A 80 -0.58 21.92 -8.68
C PHE A 80 -1.51 23.13 -8.81
N SER A 81 -2.74 23.05 -8.30
CA SER A 81 -3.68 24.19 -8.34
C SER A 81 -3.25 25.37 -7.47
N GLN A 82 -2.45 25.12 -6.42
CA GLN A 82 -1.96 26.15 -5.50
C GLN A 82 -0.62 26.75 -5.96
N THR A 83 0.27 25.94 -6.51
CA THR A 83 1.66 26.31 -6.82
C THR A 83 1.94 26.50 -8.31
N GLY A 84 1.08 25.95 -9.17
CA GLY A 84 1.30 25.88 -10.62
C GLY A 84 2.37 24.85 -11.04
N GLN A 85 2.91 24.06 -10.11
CA GLN A 85 3.96 23.06 -10.37
C GLN A 85 3.51 21.68 -9.91
N LEU A 86 3.59 20.68 -10.81
CA LEU A 86 3.23 19.31 -10.47
C LEU A 86 4.39 18.66 -9.72
N SER A 87 4.14 18.18 -8.51
CA SER A 87 5.10 17.44 -7.72
C SER A 87 4.45 16.27 -7.02
N PHE A 88 5.18 15.16 -6.93
CA PHE A 88 4.84 14.00 -6.10
C PHE A 88 5.85 13.83 -4.96
N ASP A 89 6.82 14.74 -4.83
CA ASP A 89 7.79 14.73 -3.74
C ASP A 89 7.09 15.08 -2.43
N TRP A 90 7.13 14.14 -1.48
CA TRP A 90 6.54 14.32 -0.16
C TRP A 90 7.03 15.57 0.56
N THR A 91 8.31 15.92 0.41
CA THR A 91 8.92 17.08 1.08
C THR A 91 8.34 18.40 0.59
N VAL A 92 7.89 18.46 -0.66
CA VAL A 92 7.21 19.61 -1.26
C VAL A 92 5.74 19.62 -0.88
N LEU A 93 5.07 18.46 -0.93
CA LEU A 93 3.64 18.34 -0.69
C LEU A 93 3.25 18.73 0.75
N VAL A 94 4.06 18.36 1.75
CA VAL A 94 3.80 18.70 3.16
C VAL A 94 3.86 20.21 3.43
N GLN A 95 4.61 20.96 2.62
CA GLN A 95 4.71 22.42 2.76
C GLN A 95 3.47 23.16 2.25
N HIS A 96 2.58 22.46 1.53
CA HIS A 96 1.40 23.03 0.90
C HIS A 96 0.16 22.28 1.41
N PRO A 97 -0.28 22.56 2.66
CA PRO A 97 -1.35 21.81 3.28
C PRO A 97 -2.65 21.93 2.47
N VAL A 98 -3.27 20.78 2.24
CA VAL A 98 -4.57 20.72 1.58
C VAL A 98 -5.62 21.31 2.52
N ALA A 99 -6.49 22.15 1.98
CA ALA A 99 -7.66 22.67 2.65
C ALA A 99 -8.88 22.55 1.73
N GLY A 100 -10.06 22.47 2.31
CA GLY A 100 -11.31 22.41 1.56
C GLY A 100 -12.30 21.42 2.16
N VAL A 101 -13.53 21.50 1.66
CA VAL A 101 -14.66 20.70 2.10
C VAL A 101 -15.38 20.14 0.89
N TRP A 102 -15.67 18.84 0.92
CA TRP A 102 -16.55 18.17 -0.01
C TRP A 102 -17.96 18.11 0.57
N HIS A 103 -18.95 18.59 -0.19
CA HIS A 103 -20.35 18.46 0.17
C HIS A 103 -20.91 17.14 -0.36
N LEU A 104 -21.37 16.28 0.54
CA LEU A 104 -21.88 14.96 0.18
C LEU A 104 -23.24 15.10 -0.54
N PRO A 105 -23.50 14.29 -1.59
CA PRO A 105 -24.79 14.29 -2.27
C PRO A 105 -25.94 13.98 -1.31
N GLY A 106 -27.12 14.54 -1.58
CA GLY A 106 -28.34 14.20 -0.84
C GLY A 106 -28.45 14.80 0.57
N GLY A 107 -27.70 15.86 0.87
CA GLY A 107 -27.80 16.55 2.17
C GLY A 107 -27.19 15.76 3.34
N LEU A 108 -26.38 14.75 3.06
CA LEU A 108 -25.73 13.87 4.05
C LEU A 108 -24.59 14.57 4.84
N GLY A 109 -24.42 15.88 4.65
CA GLY A 109 -23.42 16.70 5.34
C GLY A 109 -22.19 17.01 4.49
N SER A 110 -21.10 17.32 5.16
CA SER A 110 -19.84 17.75 4.53
C SER A 110 -18.64 17.11 5.20
N ILE A 111 -17.64 16.73 4.41
CA ILE A 111 -16.38 16.14 4.89
C ILE A 111 -15.20 16.97 4.38
N GLY A 112 -14.20 17.20 5.23
CA GLY A 112 -13.02 17.92 4.78
C GLY A 112 -12.19 17.08 3.83
N ILE A 113 -11.63 17.72 2.80
CA ILE A 113 -10.74 17.08 1.83
C ILE A 113 -9.54 16.42 2.53
N PRO A 114 -8.88 17.05 3.54
CA PRO A 114 -7.78 16.39 4.27
C PRO A 114 -8.20 15.07 4.93
N GLN A 115 -9.41 15.00 5.50
CA GLN A 115 -9.93 13.76 6.08
C GLN A 115 -10.14 12.67 5.01
N LEU A 116 -10.64 13.02 3.83
CA LEU A 116 -10.79 12.06 2.72
C LEU A 116 -9.43 11.52 2.25
N LEU A 117 -8.45 12.40 2.12
CA LEU A 117 -7.09 12.01 1.74
C LEU A 117 -6.46 11.10 2.79
N PHE A 118 -6.55 11.48 4.07
CA PHE A 118 -6.12 10.64 5.18
C PHE A 118 -6.79 9.25 5.12
N ILE A 119 -8.10 9.18 4.90
CA ILE A 119 -8.80 7.89 4.78
C ILE A 119 -8.27 7.07 3.60
N GLY A 120 -7.99 7.69 2.46
CA GLY A 120 -7.42 7.02 1.29
C GLY A 120 -6.08 6.34 1.57
N PHE A 121 -5.15 7.06 2.21
CA PHE A 121 -3.87 6.50 2.65
C PHE A 121 -4.03 5.49 3.79
N ALA A 122 -4.75 5.89 4.84
CA ALA A 122 -4.98 5.07 6.03
C ALA A 122 -5.61 3.72 5.70
N LEU A 123 -6.55 3.64 4.74
CA LEU A 123 -7.17 2.39 4.33
C LEU A 123 -6.14 1.40 3.76
N ALA A 124 -5.27 1.85 2.85
CA ALA A 124 -4.22 1.01 2.28
C ALA A 124 -3.27 0.49 3.36
N PHE A 125 -2.83 1.37 4.26
CA PHE A 125 -1.93 1.02 5.35
C PHE A 125 -2.59 0.11 6.39
N ALA A 126 -3.84 0.37 6.74
CA ALA A 126 -4.64 -0.42 7.67
C ALA A 126 -4.84 -1.86 7.20
N ILE A 127 -5.13 -2.05 5.90
CA ILE A 127 -5.25 -3.38 5.30
C ILE A 127 -3.90 -4.12 5.36
N LYS A 128 -2.79 -3.43 5.07
CA LYS A 128 -1.44 -4.00 5.10
C LYS A 128 -0.92 -4.25 6.53
N MET A 129 -1.38 -3.47 7.52
CA MET A 129 -1.14 -3.59 8.98
C MET A 129 -2.02 -4.63 9.69
N PRO A 130 -2.66 -5.52 8.93
CA PRO A 130 -3.92 -6.19 9.27
C PRO A 130 -4.64 -5.69 10.54
N ILE A 131 -5.17 -4.45 10.57
CA ILE A 131 -5.98 -4.01 11.72
C ILE A 131 -7.34 -4.74 11.72
N PHE A 132 -7.98 -4.90 12.88
CA PHE A 132 -9.37 -5.38 12.91
C PHE A 132 -10.31 -4.38 12.22
N PRO A 133 -11.19 -4.79 11.29
CA PRO A 133 -11.53 -6.16 10.83
C PRO A 133 -10.83 -6.62 9.53
N LEU A 134 -9.84 -5.88 9.03
CA LEU A 134 -9.18 -6.03 7.73
C LEU A 134 -8.08 -7.11 7.67
N HIS A 135 -7.96 -7.96 8.70
CA HIS A 135 -6.87 -8.93 8.86
C HIS A 135 -7.13 -10.31 8.24
N THR A 136 -8.32 -10.59 7.71
CA THR A 136 -8.70 -11.97 7.36
C THR A 136 -7.92 -12.59 6.19
N TRP A 137 -7.16 -11.78 5.45
CA TRP A 137 -6.21 -12.27 4.43
C TRP A 137 -4.93 -12.84 5.06
N LEU A 138 -4.58 -12.39 6.27
CA LEU A 138 -3.31 -12.70 6.93
C LEU A 138 -3.17 -14.18 7.29
N PRO A 139 -4.12 -14.83 8.00
CA PRO A 139 -3.93 -16.22 8.40
C PRO A 139 -3.74 -17.18 7.21
N PRO A 140 -4.57 -17.13 6.14
CA PRO A 140 -4.35 -17.97 4.96
C PRO A 140 -3.01 -17.68 4.25
N ALA A 141 -2.59 -16.42 4.17
CA ALA A 141 -1.32 -16.06 3.55
C ALA A 141 -0.13 -16.66 4.32
N TYR A 142 -0.16 -16.61 5.66
CA TYR A 142 0.93 -17.14 6.49
C TYR A 142 0.99 -18.66 6.45
N THR A 143 -0.16 -19.33 6.56
CA THR A 143 -0.19 -20.81 6.60
C THR A 143 0.16 -21.43 5.26
N ALA A 144 -0.14 -20.77 4.15
CA ALA A 144 0.18 -21.28 2.82
C ALA A 144 1.61 -20.93 2.34
N SER A 145 2.26 -19.92 2.92
CA SER A 145 3.55 -19.44 2.43
C SER A 145 4.71 -20.38 2.79
N PRO A 146 5.70 -20.58 1.91
CA PRO A 146 6.95 -21.25 2.26
C PRO A 146 7.68 -20.52 3.39
N VAL A 147 8.43 -21.26 4.22
CA VAL A 147 9.14 -20.69 5.39
C VAL A 147 9.97 -19.44 5.06
N PRO A 148 10.81 -19.40 4.00
CA PRO A 148 11.57 -18.18 3.69
C PRO A 148 10.69 -16.98 3.37
N VAL A 149 9.53 -17.21 2.74
CA VAL A 149 8.56 -16.16 2.39
C VAL A 149 7.88 -15.65 3.65
N VAL A 150 7.45 -16.53 4.55
CA VAL A 150 6.84 -16.15 5.84
C VAL A 150 7.78 -15.27 6.67
N ILE A 151 9.08 -15.58 6.69
CA ILE A 151 10.09 -14.78 7.41
C ILE A 151 10.13 -13.34 6.89
N VAL A 152 10.18 -13.15 5.57
CA VAL A 152 10.16 -11.80 4.95
C VAL A 152 8.80 -11.13 5.16
N PHE A 153 7.71 -11.88 5.01
CA PHE A 153 6.36 -11.39 5.15
C PHE A 153 6.10 -10.84 6.56
N ALA A 154 6.42 -11.65 7.57
CA ALA A 154 6.26 -11.31 8.97
C ALA A 154 7.31 -10.30 9.44
N GLY A 155 8.55 -10.39 8.97
CA GLY A 155 9.66 -9.53 9.40
C GLY A 155 9.63 -8.13 8.81
N LEU A 156 9.16 -7.97 7.57
CA LEU A 156 9.22 -6.72 6.81
C LEU A 156 7.84 -6.27 6.33
N VAL A 157 7.16 -7.07 5.50
CA VAL A 157 5.95 -6.64 4.77
C VAL A 157 4.85 -6.14 5.71
N SER A 158 4.64 -6.83 6.83
CA SER A 158 3.63 -6.43 7.83
C SER A 158 3.97 -5.10 8.54
N LYS A 159 5.24 -4.67 8.53
CA LYS A 159 5.70 -3.40 9.13
C LYS A 159 5.62 -2.24 8.15
N LEU A 160 5.66 -2.51 6.84
CA LEU A 160 5.56 -1.46 5.82
C LEU A 160 4.24 -0.70 5.89
N GLY A 161 3.15 -1.36 6.31
CA GLY A 161 1.89 -0.68 6.61
C GLY A 161 2.07 0.38 7.69
N ALA A 162 2.62 0.00 8.85
CA ALA A 162 2.84 0.91 9.98
C ALA A 162 3.80 2.04 9.61
N TYR A 163 4.88 1.70 8.91
CA TYR A 163 5.83 2.67 8.38
C TYR A 163 5.15 3.71 7.47
N GLY A 164 4.36 3.26 6.49
CA GLY A 164 3.66 4.16 5.56
C GLY A 164 2.69 5.09 6.30
N PHE A 165 1.96 4.55 7.28
CA PHE A 165 1.06 5.33 8.11
C PHE A 165 1.79 6.38 8.93
N LEU A 166 2.91 6.04 9.58
CA LEU A 166 3.69 7.01 10.36
C LEU A 166 4.34 8.09 9.49
N ARG A 167 4.66 7.79 8.23
CA ARG A 167 5.39 8.70 7.34
C ARG A 167 4.50 9.65 6.56
N PHE A 168 3.34 9.17 6.11
CA PHE A 168 2.50 9.87 5.11
C PHE A 168 1.10 10.27 5.60
N ASN A 169 0.69 9.86 6.80
CA ASN A 169 -0.55 10.32 7.44
C ASN A 169 -0.26 11.22 8.64
#